data_AF-A0A6P6VMR6-F1
#
_entry.id   AF-A0A6P6VMR6-F1
#
_cell.length_a   1.000
_cell.length_b   1.000
_cell.length_c   1.000
_cell.angle_alpha   90.00
_cell.angle_beta   90.00
_cell.angle_gamma   90.00
#
_symmetry.space_group_name_H-M   'P 1'
#
loop_
_entity.id
_entity.type
_entity.pdbx_description
1 polymer ?
#
loop_
_entity_poly.entity_id
_entity_poly.type
_entity_poly.pdbx_seq_one_letter_code
_entity_poly.pdbx_strand_id
1 'polypeptide(L)'
;MDTFNDVETNNSTKRLTNQERQMIFEALLQESNGGKLKRGTIRNIASLFKTSVRTVQRIWKLAAITSTDGRVDVSRRFSKRCGRKRVDIDFTLIMAIPLRRRTNIRSLSSEMKVSKSTLHRRIKEGAIRPHSNALKPQLTDQNKQVRLNFCLSMLEPESLNSNPTFMSMFNVVHIDEKWFYMTKECKKYYLHPQEEEPLRTCKSKKFIVKVMFLAAVARPRFDCSGNPTFDGKIGIFPFVFKEPAKRSSKNRMAGFACN
;
A
#
# COMPACT_ATOMS: atom_id res chain seq x y z
N MET A 1 36.03 -57.13 4.15
CA MET A 1 35.39 -56.06 4.93
C MET A 1 34.52 -55.30 3.97
N ASP A 2 33.23 -55.60 4.05
CA ASP A 2 32.20 -55.20 3.11
C ASP A 2 31.91 -53.70 3.22
N THR A 3 32.13 -52.96 2.14
CA THR A 3 31.57 -51.62 1.98
C THR A 3 30.19 -51.75 1.37
N PHE A 4 29.19 -51.61 2.22
CA PHE A 4 27.77 -51.57 1.91
C PHE A 4 27.47 -50.54 0.80
N ASN A 5 26.84 -51.01 -0.27
CA ASN A 5 26.17 -50.17 -1.25
C ASN A 5 24.94 -49.52 -0.58
N ASP A 6 25.06 -48.26 -0.19
CA ASP A 6 23.90 -47.44 0.14
C ASP A 6 23.11 -47.16 -1.15
N VAL A 7 22.09 -47.98 -1.37
CA VAL A 7 21.03 -47.70 -2.34
C VAL A 7 20.23 -46.54 -1.78
N GLU A 8 20.56 -45.31 -2.21
CA GLU A 8 19.72 -44.14 -1.97
C GLU A 8 18.35 -44.32 -2.64
N THR A 9 17.40 -44.93 -1.92
CA THR A 9 15.98 -44.82 -2.25
C THR A 9 15.50 -43.43 -1.87
N ASN A 10 15.82 -42.46 -2.72
CA ASN A 10 15.34 -41.09 -2.63
C ASN A 10 13.84 -41.03 -2.95
N ASN A 11 13.01 -41.54 -2.02
CA ASN A 11 11.56 -41.55 -2.11
C ASN A 11 11.00 -40.18 -1.66
N SER A 12 11.55 -39.11 -2.24
CA SER A 12 10.98 -37.77 -2.14
C SER A 12 9.65 -37.80 -2.90
N THR A 13 8.55 -37.47 -2.22
CA THR A 13 7.20 -37.37 -2.78
C THR A 13 7.08 -36.20 -3.75
N LYS A 14 7.90 -36.19 -4.81
CA LYS A 14 7.93 -35.19 -5.87
C LYS A 14 6.58 -35.22 -6.59
N ARG A 15 5.78 -34.18 -6.35
CA ARG A 15 4.51 -33.98 -7.05
C ARG A 15 4.84 -33.67 -8.52
N LEU A 16 4.35 -34.51 -9.44
CA LEU A 16 4.58 -34.36 -10.89
C LEU A 16 4.07 -33.04 -11.45
N THR A 17 4.91 -32.24 -12.11
CA THR A 17 4.54 -30.97 -12.80
C THR A 17 3.48 -31.21 -13.89
N ASN A 18 2.81 -30.15 -14.35
CA ASN A 18 1.83 -30.30 -15.43
C ASN A 18 2.50 -30.80 -16.72
N GLN A 19 3.73 -30.37 -17.01
CA GLN A 19 4.52 -30.86 -18.14
C GLN A 19 4.87 -32.35 -18.00
N GLU A 20 5.34 -32.79 -16.83
CA GLU A 20 5.62 -34.22 -16.58
C GLU A 20 4.37 -35.09 -16.73
N ARG A 21 3.20 -34.58 -16.29
CA ARG A 21 1.92 -35.29 -16.45
C ARG A 21 1.50 -35.39 -17.92
N GLN A 22 1.79 -34.36 -18.71
CA GLN A 22 1.54 -34.35 -20.14
C GLN A 22 2.46 -35.34 -20.88
N MET A 23 3.75 -35.35 -20.57
CA MET A 23 4.72 -36.32 -21.14
C MET A 23 4.34 -37.77 -20.81
N ILE A 24 3.88 -38.05 -19.59
CA ILE A 24 3.38 -39.38 -19.22
C ILE A 24 2.15 -39.76 -20.06
N PHE A 25 1.25 -38.81 -20.32
CA PHE A 25 0.08 -39.06 -21.16
C PHE A 25 0.46 -39.32 -22.61
N GLU A 26 1.37 -38.53 -23.18
CA GLU A 26 1.87 -38.71 -24.55
C GLU A 26 2.58 -40.06 -24.74
N ALA A 27 3.40 -40.47 -23.77
CA ALA A 27 4.04 -41.79 -23.78
C ALA A 27 3.02 -42.95 -23.70
N LEU A 28 1.94 -42.78 -22.92
CA LEU A 28 0.83 -43.75 -22.89
C LEU A 28 0.06 -43.78 -24.21
N LEU A 29 -0.11 -42.62 -24.86
CA LEU A 29 -0.81 -42.49 -26.13
C LEU A 29 -0.06 -43.18 -27.27
N GLN A 30 1.28 -43.06 -27.30
CA GLN A 30 2.14 -43.75 -28.27
C GLN A 30 2.08 -45.29 -28.15
N GLU A 31 1.89 -45.81 -26.94
CA GLU A 31 1.80 -47.24 -26.65
C GLU A 31 0.37 -47.80 -26.68
N SER A 32 -0.62 -46.97 -27.01
CA SER A 32 -2.04 -47.31 -27.03
C SER A 32 -2.53 -47.63 -28.44
N ASN A 33 -3.07 -48.84 -28.63
CA ASN A 33 -3.73 -49.23 -29.88
C ASN A 33 -5.26 -49.19 -29.68
N GLY A 34 -5.96 -48.29 -30.37
CA GLY A 34 -7.43 -48.19 -30.30
C GLY A 34 -7.96 -47.89 -28.89
N GLY A 35 -7.21 -47.13 -28.09
CA GLY A 35 -7.57 -46.78 -26.71
C GLY A 35 -7.26 -47.84 -25.66
N LYS A 36 -6.62 -48.97 -26.04
CA LYS A 36 -6.19 -50.03 -25.13
C LYS A 36 -4.67 -50.05 -24.98
N LEU A 37 -4.22 -50.08 -23.73
CA LEU A 37 -2.80 -50.22 -23.38
C LEU A 37 -2.41 -51.69 -23.28
N LYS A 38 -1.22 -52.04 -23.77
CA LYS A 38 -0.65 -53.39 -23.62
C LYS A 38 -0.38 -53.71 -22.14
N ARG A 39 -0.38 -55.00 -21.80
CA ARG A 39 -0.10 -55.46 -20.43
C ARG A 39 1.34 -55.10 -20.06
N GLY A 40 1.52 -54.44 -18.92
CA GLY A 40 2.84 -54.02 -18.43
C GLY A 40 3.26 -52.60 -18.80
N THR A 41 2.66 -51.98 -19.84
CA THR A 41 2.99 -50.61 -20.29
C THR A 41 2.93 -49.58 -19.16
N ILE A 42 1.89 -49.63 -18.33
CA ILE A 42 1.74 -48.72 -17.18
C ILE A 42 2.86 -48.88 -16.16
N ARG A 43 3.35 -50.11 -15.94
CA ARG A 43 4.45 -50.38 -15.01
C ARG A 43 5.79 -49.88 -15.58
N ASN A 44 5.99 -50.05 -16.87
CA ASN A 44 7.19 -49.59 -17.57
C ASN A 44 7.27 -48.05 -17.55
N ILE A 45 6.16 -47.36 -17.89
CA ILE A 45 6.08 -45.90 -17.85
C ILE A 45 6.21 -45.38 -16.41
N ALA A 46 5.63 -46.06 -15.43
CA ALA A 46 5.82 -45.72 -14.02
C ALA A 46 7.30 -45.80 -13.61
N SER A 47 8.02 -46.83 -14.04
CA SER A 47 9.46 -46.97 -13.81
C SER A 47 10.28 -45.88 -14.52
N LEU A 48 9.95 -45.58 -15.78
CA LEU A 48 10.64 -44.58 -16.61
C LEU A 48 10.59 -43.18 -15.97
N PHE A 49 9.40 -42.77 -15.52
CA PHE A 49 9.20 -41.45 -14.91
C PHE A 49 9.45 -41.45 -13.39
N LYS A 50 9.89 -42.57 -12.80
CA LYS A 50 10.09 -42.75 -11.35
C LYS A 50 8.83 -42.35 -10.54
N THR A 51 7.67 -42.81 -10.98
CA THR A 51 6.37 -42.50 -10.36
C THR A 51 5.62 -43.75 -9.94
N SER A 52 4.59 -43.60 -9.09
CA SER A 52 3.75 -44.74 -8.73
C SER A 52 2.86 -45.18 -9.91
N VAL A 53 2.68 -46.50 -10.07
CA VAL A 53 1.74 -47.11 -11.03
C VAL A 53 0.33 -46.52 -10.89
N ARG A 54 -0.11 -46.25 -9.65
CA ARG A 54 -1.41 -45.60 -9.36
C ARG A 54 -1.50 -44.19 -9.93
N THR A 55 -0.41 -43.44 -9.94
CA THR A 55 -0.35 -42.08 -10.50
C THR A 55 -0.53 -42.11 -12.02
N VAL A 56 0.16 -43.01 -12.71
CA VAL A 56 0.07 -43.21 -14.17
C VAL A 56 -1.34 -43.66 -14.57
N GLN A 57 -1.90 -44.65 -13.87
CA GLN A 57 -3.30 -45.07 -14.07
C GLN A 57 -4.29 -43.92 -13.88
N ARG A 58 -4.09 -43.09 -12.86
CA ARG A 58 -4.96 -41.93 -12.61
C ARG A 58 -4.87 -40.90 -13.73
N ILE A 59 -3.69 -40.66 -14.29
CA ILE A 59 -3.51 -39.76 -15.45
C ILE A 59 -4.26 -40.31 -16.67
N TRP A 60 -4.11 -41.61 -16.98
CA TRP A 60 -4.82 -42.25 -18.10
C TRP A 60 -6.35 -42.15 -17.97
N LYS A 61 -6.88 -42.47 -16.78
CA LYS A 61 -8.32 -42.33 -16.51
C LYS A 61 -8.79 -40.89 -16.60
N LEU A 62 -7.98 -39.94 -16.12
CA LEU A 62 -8.27 -38.51 -16.21
C LEU A 62 -8.41 -38.09 -17.68
N ALA A 63 -7.46 -38.50 -18.51
CA ALA A 63 -7.42 -38.21 -19.93
C ALA A 63 -8.67 -38.70 -20.66
N ALA A 64 -9.12 -39.92 -20.39
CA ALA A 64 -10.35 -40.47 -20.96
C ALA A 64 -11.60 -39.64 -20.59
N ILE A 65 -11.65 -39.07 -19.38
CA ILE A 65 -12.77 -38.24 -18.91
C ILE A 65 -12.74 -36.83 -19.51
N THR A 66 -11.55 -36.25 -19.71
CA THR A 66 -11.37 -34.89 -20.23
C THR A 66 -11.15 -34.82 -21.74
N SER A 67 -11.29 -35.93 -22.45
CA SER A 67 -11.14 -35.98 -23.90
C SER A 67 -12.39 -35.39 -24.57
N THR A 68 -12.40 -34.07 -24.72
CA THR A 68 -13.43 -33.33 -25.45
C THR A 68 -12.79 -32.67 -26.67
N ASP A 69 -13.32 -32.96 -27.85
CA ASP A 69 -12.96 -32.29 -29.11
C ASP A 69 -11.44 -32.29 -29.42
N GLY A 70 -10.79 -33.45 -29.20
CA GLY A 70 -9.36 -33.64 -29.46
C GLY A 70 -8.39 -33.00 -28.45
N ARG A 71 -8.90 -32.27 -27.45
CA ARG A 71 -8.09 -31.70 -26.37
C ARG A 71 -8.25 -32.49 -25.08
N VAL A 72 -7.13 -32.84 -24.46
CA VAL A 72 -7.08 -33.62 -23.21
C VAL A 72 -6.36 -32.81 -22.13
N ASP A 73 -7.05 -32.51 -21.02
CA ASP A 73 -6.46 -31.81 -19.87
C ASP A 73 -6.06 -32.79 -18.75
N VAL A 74 -4.77 -33.12 -18.68
CA VAL A 74 -4.20 -33.93 -17.59
C VAL A 74 -3.60 -33.13 -16.43
N SER A 75 -3.86 -31.82 -16.36
CA SER A 75 -3.30 -30.92 -15.34
C SER A 75 -3.70 -31.31 -13.90
N ARG A 76 -2.94 -30.79 -12.93
CA ARG A 76 -3.24 -31.00 -11.50
C ARG A 76 -4.56 -30.32 -11.11
N ARG A 77 -5.56 -31.09 -10.70
CA ARG A 77 -6.87 -30.55 -10.28
C ARG A 77 -6.92 -29.90 -8.91
N PHE A 78 -5.91 -30.10 -8.06
CA PHE A 78 -5.90 -29.50 -6.73
C PHE A 78 -5.61 -28.00 -6.77
N SER A 79 -4.94 -27.47 -7.79
CA SER A 79 -4.61 -26.03 -7.87
C SER A 79 -5.85 -25.13 -7.71
N LYS A 80 -7.00 -25.57 -8.22
CA LYS A 80 -8.29 -24.87 -8.12
C LYS A 80 -9.07 -25.16 -6.83
N ARG A 81 -8.67 -26.16 -6.05
CA ARG A 81 -9.32 -26.61 -4.79
C ARG A 81 -8.39 -26.53 -3.59
N CYS A 82 -7.36 -25.67 -3.69
CA CYS A 82 -6.38 -25.50 -2.64
C CYS A 82 -6.71 -24.29 -1.77
N GLY A 83 -6.36 -24.41 -0.48
CA GLY A 83 -6.50 -23.35 0.49
C GLY A 83 -7.86 -23.31 1.17
N ARG A 84 -7.90 -22.53 2.25
CA ARG A 84 -9.11 -22.31 3.04
C ARG A 84 -10.08 -21.43 2.25
N LYS A 85 -11.31 -21.91 2.04
CA LYS A 85 -12.39 -21.08 1.46
C LYS A 85 -12.65 -19.86 2.34
N ARG A 86 -12.93 -18.71 1.71
CA ARG A 86 -13.26 -17.48 2.43
C ARG A 86 -14.64 -17.65 3.07
N VAL A 87 -14.79 -17.13 4.28
CA VAL A 87 -16.11 -16.97 4.90
C VAL A 87 -16.85 -15.89 4.12
N ASP A 88 -18.04 -16.17 3.61
CA ASP A 88 -18.82 -15.13 2.96
C ASP A 88 -19.36 -14.15 4.00
N ILE A 89 -19.23 -12.85 3.72
CA ILE A 89 -19.65 -11.79 4.65
C ILE A 89 -20.42 -10.78 3.82
N ASP A 90 -21.68 -10.60 4.17
CA ASP A 90 -22.52 -9.58 3.58
C ASP A 90 -22.13 -8.20 4.14
N PHE A 91 -21.58 -7.35 3.27
CA PHE A 91 -21.19 -5.99 3.62
C PHE A 91 -22.34 -4.99 3.54
N THR A 92 -23.50 -5.36 2.98
CA THR A 92 -24.68 -4.47 2.96
C THR A 92 -25.15 -4.15 4.37
N LEU A 93 -24.94 -5.08 5.32
CA LEU A 93 -25.18 -4.90 6.75
C LEU A 93 -24.44 -3.68 7.34
N ILE A 94 -23.29 -3.28 6.77
CA ILE A 94 -22.55 -2.10 7.24
C ILE A 94 -23.38 -0.83 7.08
N MET A 95 -24.21 -0.74 6.03
CA MET A 95 -25.04 0.43 5.76
C MET A 95 -26.15 0.61 6.79
N ALA A 96 -26.69 -0.49 7.33
CA ALA A 96 -27.71 -0.46 8.38
C ALA A 96 -27.13 -0.01 9.74
N ILE A 97 -25.82 -0.16 9.97
CA ILE A 97 -25.17 0.24 11.23
C ILE A 97 -24.98 1.77 11.26
N PRO A 98 -25.47 2.47 12.30
CA PRO A 98 -25.28 3.91 12.45
C PRO A 98 -23.81 4.31 12.43
N LEU A 99 -23.48 5.46 11.81
CA LEU A 99 -22.11 5.96 11.67
C LEU A 99 -21.32 5.98 12.98
N ARG A 100 -21.97 6.37 14.08
CA ARG A 100 -21.37 6.42 15.43
C ARG A 100 -20.82 5.08 15.93
N ARG A 101 -21.34 3.94 15.43
CA ARG A 101 -20.97 2.58 15.84
C ARG A 101 -19.98 1.88 14.90
N ARG A 102 -19.59 2.52 13.80
CA ARG A 102 -18.63 1.97 12.82
C ARG A 102 -17.37 2.83 12.64
N THR A 103 -17.01 3.61 13.65
CA THR A 103 -15.84 4.52 13.62
C THR A 103 -14.50 3.79 13.69
N ASN A 104 -14.45 2.65 14.39
CA ASN A 104 -13.26 1.84 14.53
C ASN A 104 -13.57 0.36 14.25
N ILE A 105 -12.54 -0.41 13.90
CA ILE A 105 -12.67 -1.81 13.49
C ILE A 105 -13.26 -2.69 14.63
N ARG A 106 -12.99 -2.36 15.91
CA ARG A 106 -13.52 -3.14 17.04
C ARG A 106 -15.04 -2.93 17.19
N SER A 107 -15.51 -1.70 17.10
CA SER A 107 -16.94 -1.38 17.17
C SER A 107 -17.69 -2.00 15.99
N LEU A 108 -17.16 -1.87 14.77
CA LEU A 108 -17.76 -2.50 13.59
C LEU A 108 -17.78 -4.04 13.72
N SER A 109 -16.72 -4.63 14.26
CA SER A 109 -16.62 -6.07 14.55
C SER A 109 -17.72 -6.55 15.50
N SER A 110 -17.98 -5.80 16.58
CA SER A 110 -19.02 -6.11 17.55
C SER A 110 -20.42 -6.05 16.93
N GLU A 111 -20.73 -5.00 16.16
CA GLU A 111 -22.05 -4.84 15.55
C GLU A 111 -22.31 -5.86 14.42
N MET A 112 -21.29 -6.17 13.61
CA MET A 112 -21.40 -7.18 12.54
C MET A 112 -21.29 -8.62 13.04
N LYS A 113 -20.91 -8.85 14.31
CA LYS A 113 -20.58 -10.18 14.87
C LYS A 113 -19.51 -10.92 14.06
N VAL A 114 -18.54 -10.18 13.49
CA VAL A 114 -17.42 -10.71 12.71
C VAL A 114 -16.13 -10.43 13.47
N SER A 115 -15.16 -11.34 13.46
CA SER A 115 -13.85 -11.09 14.08
C SER A 115 -13.12 -9.86 13.51
N LYS A 116 -12.49 -9.09 14.41
CA LYS A 116 -11.67 -7.91 14.06
C LYS A 116 -10.61 -8.19 12.99
N SER A 117 -9.94 -9.34 13.07
CA SER A 117 -8.91 -9.76 12.12
C SER A 117 -9.48 -9.96 10.72
N THR A 118 -10.69 -10.51 10.62
CA THR A 118 -11.37 -10.70 9.34
C THR A 118 -11.76 -9.37 8.72
N LEU A 119 -12.33 -8.44 9.50
CA LEU A 119 -12.64 -7.09 9.00
C LEU A 119 -11.38 -6.34 8.57
N HIS A 120 -10.30 -6.39 9.35
CA HIS A 120 -9.03 -5.76 8.99
C HIS A 120 -8.49 -6.28 7.65
N ARG A 121 -8.57 -7.60 7.42
CA ARG A 121 -8.20 -8.20 6.13
C ARG A 121 -9.10 -7.68 4.99
N ARG A 122 -10.42 -7.59 5.21
CA ARG A 122 -11.37 -7.06 4.20
C ARG A 122 -11.13 -5.60 3.85
N ILE A 123 -10.69 -4.79 4.82
CA ILE A 123 -10.24 -3.42 4.57
C ILE A 123 -8.98 -3.41 3.70
N LYS A 124 -7.98 -4.25 4.01
CA LYS A 124 -6.74 -4.35 3.23
C LYS A 124 -6.96 -4.88 1.80
N GLU A 125 -7.93 -5.75 1.62
CA GLU A 125 -8.35 -6.28 0.32
C GLU A 125 -9.19 -5.27 -0.49
N GLY A 126 -9.61 -4.15 0.10
CA GLY A 126 -10.43 -3.13 -0.56
C GLY A 126 -11.94 -3.40 -0.57
N ALA A 127 -12.41 -4.49 0.04
CA ALA A 127 -13.83 -4.82 0.14
C ALA A 127 -14.59 -3.86 1.09
N ILE A 128 -13.89 -3.24 2.05
CA ILE A 128 -14.41 -2.17 2.91
C ILE A 128 -13.51 -0.96 2.76
N ARG A 129 -14.07 0.18 2.37
CA ARG A 129 -13.33 1.43 2.18
C ARG A 129 -13.16 2.18 3.52
N PRO A 130 -11.94 2.35 4.04
CA PRO A 130 -11.71 3.26 5.15
C PRO A 130 -11.85 4.71 4.66
N HIS A 131 -12.47 5.56 5.47
CA HIS A 131 -12.64 6.97 5.14
C HIS A 131 -12.42 7.84 6.38
N SER A 132 -11.59 8.87 6.23
CA SER A 132 -11.35 9.87 7.26
C SER A 132 -12.13 11.12 6.90
N ASN A 133 -13.10 11.49 7.74
CA ASN A 133 -13.85 12.74 7.59
C ASN A 133 -13.32 13.76 8.60
N ALA A 134 -12.48 14.69 8.14
CA ALA A 134 -11.97 15.77 8.97
C ALA A 134 -13.05 16.84 9.16
N LEU A 135 -13.15 17.38 10.38
CA LEU A 135 -14.01 18.55 10.63
C LEU A 135 -13.49 19.73 9.82
N LYS A 136 -14.37 20.32 9.03
CA LYS A 136 -14.11 21.55 8.28
C LYS A 136 -14.82 22.70 8.97
N PRO A 137 -14.27 23.93 8.93
CA PRO A 137 -14.97 25.10 9.44
C PRO A 137 -16.30 25.27 8.71
N GLN A 138 -17.34 25.65 9.45
CA GLN A 138 -18.65 25.93 8.88
C GLN A 138 -18.57 27.22 8.08
N LEU A 139 -18.90 27.15 6.78
CA LEU A 139 -18.99 28.31 5.92
C LEU A 139 -20.45 28.77 5.86
N THR A 140 -20.71 29.98 6.36
CA THR A 140 -21.98 30.68 6.12
C THR A 140 -22.13 30.99 4.62
N ASP A 141 -23.35 31.23 4.15
CA ASP A 141 -23.56 31.55 2.73
C ASP A 141 -22.89 32.87 2.33
N GLN A 142 -22.84 33.85 3.25
CA GLN A 142 -22.04 35.06 3.08
C GLN A 142 -20.55 34.75 2.90
N ASN A 143 -19.97 33.86 3.72
CA ASN A 143 -18.57 33.46 3.57
C ASN A 143 -18.33 32.78 2.21
N LYS A 144 -19.28 31.98 1.72
CA LYS A 144 -19.20 31.35 0.39
C LYS A 144 -19.23 32.41 -0.71
N GLN A 145 -20.12 33.40 -0.62
CA GLN A 145 -20.20 34.51 -1.58
C GLN A 145 -18.92 35.33 -1.61
N VAL A 146 -18.38 35.71 -0.44
CA VAL A 146 -17.11 36.46 -0.36
C VAL A 146 -15.97 35.67 -0.99
N ARG A 147 -15.88 34.36 -0.72
CA ARG A 147 -14.86 33.49 -1.34
C ARG A 147 -15.05 33.34 -2.84
N LEU A 148 -16.29 33.22 -3.31
CA LEU A 148 -16.59 33.14 -4.73
C LEU A 148 -16.20 34.44 -5.45
N ASN A 149 -16.61 35.58 -4.89
CA ASN A 149 -16.26 36.90 -5.42
C ASN A 149 -14.76 37.10 -5.48
N PHE A 150 -14.03 36.66 -4.44
CA PHE A 150 -12.56 36.67 -4.46
C PHE A 150 -11.98 35.81 -5.60
N CYS A 151 -12.49 34.59 -5.80
CA CYS A 151 -12.06 33.76 -6.91
C CYS A 151 -12.35 34.41 -8.27
N LEU A 152 -13.53 35.03 -8.43
CA LEU A 152 -13.92 35.73 -9.65
C LEU A 152 -13.05 36.96 -9.91
N SER A 153 -12.66 37.71 -8.87
CA SER A 153 -11.75 38.85 -9.01
C SER A 153 -10.33 38.46 -9.43
N MET A 154 -9.98 37.18 -9.33
CA MET A 154 -8.68 36.64 -9.73
C MET A 154 -8.67 36.11 -11.18
N LEU A 155 -9.77 36.25 -11.92
CA LEU A 155 -9.84 35.90 -13.35
C LEU A 155 -9.42 37.07 -14.23
N GLU A 156 -8.80 36.79 -15.37
CA GLU A 156 -8.44 37.82 -16.36
C GLU A 156 -9.70 38.27 -17.09
N PRO A 157 -10.08 39.57 -17.05
CA PRO A 157 -11.32 40.05 -17.65
C PRO A 157 -11.46 39.72 -19.15
N GLU A 158 -10.34 39.76 -19.87
CA GLU A 158 -10.28 39.50 -21.32
C GLU A 158 -10.55 38.03 -21.68
N SER A 159 -10.26 37.11 -20.75
CA SER A 159 -10.39 35.66 -20.95
C SER A 159 -11.82 35.13 -20.73
N LEU A 160 -12.69 35.93 -20.11
CA LEU A 160 -14.02 35.51 -19.69
C LEU A 160 -14.93 35.07 -20.86
N ASN A 161 -14.72 35.65 -22.05
CA ASN A 161 -15.54 35.38 -23.24
C ASN A 161 -15.13 34.12 -24.03
N SER A 162 -14.00 33.50 -23.68
CA SER A 162 -13.51 32.29 -24.35
C SER A 162 -13.29 31.18 -23.34
N ASN A 163 -12.09 31.14 -22.75
CA ASN A 163 -11.68 30.21 -21.72
C ASN A 163 -11.15 31.01 -20.54
N PRO A 164 -11.87 31.10 -19.41
CA PRO A 164 -11.47 31.93 -18.28
C PRO A 164 -10.12 31.45 -17.72
N THR A 165 -9.13 32.33 -17.76
CA THR A 165 -7.81 32.14 -17.18
C THR A 165 -7.70 32.93 -15.88
N PHE A 166 -7.00 32.36 -14.89
CA PHE A 166 -6.63 33.12 -13.70
C PHE A 166 -5.53 34.11 -14.05
N MET A 167 -5.55 35.28 -13.41
CA MET A 167 -4.50 36.28 -13.49
C MET A 167 -3.14 35.63 -13.26
N SER A 168 -2.16 36.06 -14.04
CA SER A 168 -0.81 35.50 -13.96
C SER A 168 -0.13 35.66 -12.59
N MET A 169 -0.56 36.62 -11.76
CA MET A 169 -0.06 36.86 -10.40
C MET A 169 1.47 37.05 -10.31
N PHE A 170 2.14 37.44 -11.40
CA PHE A 170 3.59 37.66 -11.39
C PHE A 170 4.03 38.83 -10.49
N ASN A 171 3.11 39.74 -10.17
CA ASN A 171 3.30 40.89 -9.27
C ASN A 171 2.74 40.64 -7.85
N VAL A 172 2.34 39.41 -7.51
CA VAL A 172 1.75 39.08 -6.21
C VAL A 172 2.74 38.27 -5.38
N VAL A 173 2.88 38.65 -4.12
CA VAL A 173 3.61 37.89 -3.09
C VAL A 173 2.61 37.36 -2.08
N HIS A 174 2.62 36.05 -1.87
CA HIS A 174 1.83 35.40 -0.83
C HIS A 174 2.63 35.35 0.46
N ILE A 175 2.03 35.85 1.53
CA ILE A 175 2.63 35.91 2.86
C ILE A 175 1.75 35.09 3.81
N ASP A 176 2.37 34.21 4.60
CA ASP A 176 1.69 33.42 5.62
C ASP A 176 2.51 33.36 6.91
N GLU A 177 1.82 33.27 8.04
CA GLU A 177 2.43 33.08 9.36
C GLU A 177 2.34 31.60 9.77
N LYS A 178 3.49 31.03 10.10
CA LYS A 178 3.59 29.63 10.49
C LYS A 178 4.25 29.44 11.83
N TRP A 179 3.57 28.72 12.71
CA TRP A 179 4.11 28.26 13.99
C TRP A 179 4.83 26.92 13.85
N PHE A 180 6.11 26.90 14.22
CA PHE A 180 6.91 25.68 14.31
C PHE A 180 7.12 25.30 15.77
N TYR A 181 6.78 24.06 16.10
CA TYR A 181 7.01 23.51 17.43
C TYR A 181 8.45 23.00 17.51
N MET A 182 9.19 23.38 18.56
CA MET A 182 10.56 22.92 18.80
C MET A 182 10.65 21.40 18.88
N THR A 183 9.56 20.73 19.25
CA THR A 183 9.49 19.29 19.39
C THR A 183 8.13 18.76 18.94
N LYS A 184 8.13 17.66 18.16
CA LYS A 184 6.91 16.95 17.75
C LYS A 184 6.26 16.26 18.93
N GLU A 185 4.93 16.28 18.96
CA GLU A 185 4.12 15.59 19.99
C GLU A 185 4.37 14.09 19.98
N CYS A 186 4.18 13.46 18.82
CA CYS A 186 4.49 12.06 18.61
C CYS A 186 5.75 11.95 17.75
N LYS A 187 6.76 11.23 18.24
CA LYS A 187 7.90 10.77 17.43
C LYS A 187 7.94 9.26 17.46
N LYS A 188 8.19 8.66 16.30
CA LYS A 188 8.41 7.22 16.17
C LYS A 188 9.90 6.94 16.39
N TYR A 189 10.21 5.98 17.26
CA TYR A 189 11.55 5.46 17.48
C TYR A 189 11.60 4.01 17.00
N TYR A 190 12.72 3.61 16.41
CA TYR A 190 13.05 2.21 16.16
C TYR A 190 14.08 1.86 17.22
N LEU A 191 13.66 1.08 18.22
CA LEU A 191 14.47 0.74 19.38
C LEU A 191 15.01 -0.67 19.22
N HIS A 192 16.20 -0.90 19.77
CA HIS A 192 16.73 -2.25 19.91
C HIS A 192 15.90 -3.03 20.97
N PRO A 193 15.71 -4.37 20.85
CA PRO A 193 14.90 -5.12 21.81
C PRO A 193 15.38 -5.09 23.27
N GLN A 194 16.63 -4.71 23.51
CA GLN A 194 17.23 -4.57 24.85
C GLN A 194 17.37 -3.11 25.30
N GLU A 195 16.92 -2.15 24.49
CA GLU A 195 16.98 -0.73 24.81
C GLU A 195 15.71 -0.31 25.57
N GLU A 196 15.88 0.51 26.60
CA GLU A 196 14.74 1.06 27.34
C GLU A 196 13.99 2.11 26.51
N GLU A 197 12.66 2.15 26.65
CA GLU A 197 11.82 3.10 25.93
C GLU A 197 12.13 4.54 26.38
N PRO A 198 12.44 5.47 25.45
CA PRO A 198 12.81 6.83 25.82
C PRO A 198 11.61 7.59 26.40
N LEU A 199 11.72 7.99 27.66
CA LEU A 199 10.69 8.77 28.35
C LEU A 199 10.71 10.23 27.88
N ARG A 200 9.59 10.71 27.34
CA ARG A 200 9.40 12.11 26.95
C ARG A 200 8.12 12.67 27.57
N THR A 201 8.27 13.48 28.60
CA THR A 201 7.15 14.07 29.35
C THR A 201 7.06 15.58 29.15
N CYS A 202 5.83 16.09 29.12
CA CYS A 202 5.52 17.51 29.15
C CYS A 202 4.14 17.68 29.81
N LYS A 203 3.91 18.76 30.57
CA LYS A 203 2.65 18.98 31.28
C LYS A 203 1.45 19.17 30.32
N SER A 204 1.66 19.80 29.16
CA SER A 204 0.65 19.98 28.11
C SER A 204 1.30 20.43 26.80
N LYS A 205 0.69 20.13 25.64
CA LYS A 205 1.11 20.62 24.31
C LYS A 205 1.34 22.14 24.28
N LYS A 206 0.55 22.90 25.06
CA LYS A 206 0.64 24.37 25.11
C LYS A 206 2.01 24.86 25.59
N PHE A 207 2.73 24.07 26.41
CA PHE A 207 4.04 24.42 26.94
C PHE A 207 5.21 24.06 26.02
N ILE A 208 4.96 23.39 24.89
CA ILE A 208 6.02 23.15 23.90
C ILE A 208 6.40 24.51 23.30
N VAL A 209 7.68 24.87 23.39
CA VAL A 209 8.23 26.09 22.79
C VAL A 209 7.90 26.12 21.30
N LYS A 210 7.35 27.25 20.85
CA LYS A 210 7.01 27.47 19.44
C LYS A 210 7.68 28.75 18.96
N VAL A 211 8.14 28.73 17.72
CA VAL A 211 8.68 29.90 17.04
C VAL A 211 7.77 30.21 15.86
N MET A 212 7.38 31.48 15.72
CA MET A 212 6.60 31.95 14.59
C MET A 212 7.54 32.40 13.48
N PHE A 213 7.21 32.04 12.25
CA PHE A 213 7.92 32.48 11.06
C PHE A 213 6.93 33.08 10.07
N LEU A 214 7.33 34.19 9.45
CA LEU A 214 6.69 34.74 8.27
C LEU A 214 7.30 34.09 7.02
N ALA A 215 6.51 33.42 6.20
CA ALA A 215 6.98 32.88 4.93
C ALA A 215 6.42 33.74 3.78
N ALA A 216 7.29 34.17 2.88
CA ALA A 216 6.93 34.90 1.68
C ALA A 216 7.31 34.07 0.44
N VAL A 217 6.33 33.84 -0.44
CA VAL A 217 6.50 33.08 -1.68
C VAL A 217 5.74 33.78 -2.80
N ALA A 218 6.35 33.85 -3.98
CA ALA A 218 5.75 34.35 -5.21
C ALA A 218 5.74 33.26 -6.28
N ARG A 219 5.09 33.53 -7.40
CA ARG A 219 5.01 32.58 -8.51
C ARG A 219 6.41 32.38 -9.14
N PRO A 220 6.87 31.11 -9.34
CA PRO A 220 8.11 30.85 -10.06
C PRO A 220 8.06 31.36 -11.50
N ARG A 221 9.20 31.81 -12.02
CA ARG A 221 9.37 32.31 -13.39
C ARG A 221 10.41 31.46 -14.12
N PHE A 222 10.17 31.23 -15.41
CA PHE A 222 10.99 30.39 -16.26
C PHE A 222 11.36 31.15 -17.54
N ASP A 223 12.53 30.86 -18.10
CA ASP A 223 12.92 31.35 -19.43
C ASP A 223 12.21 30.57 -20.56
N CYS A 224 12.46 30.97 -21.81
CA CYS A 224 11.92 30.29 -22.99
C CYS A 224 12.43 28.86 -23.19
N SER A 225 13.53 28.48 -22.53
CA SER A 225 14.11 27.14 -22.56
C SER A 225 13.58 26.25 -21.41
N GLY A 226 12.70 26.79 -20.55
CA GLY A 226 12.13 26.08 -19.40
C GLY A 226 13.02 26.05 -18.16
N ASN A 227 14.11 26.82 -18.12
CA ASN A 227 14.97 26.93 -16.94
C ASN A 227 14.39 27.95 -15.94
N PRO A 228 14.46 27.67 -14.62
CA PRO A 228 13.93 28.59 -13.61
C PRO A 228 14.82 29.84 -13.51
N THR A 229 14.26 31.00 -13.84
CA THR A 229 14.90 32.31 -13.63
C THR A 229 14.62 32.85 -12.23
N PHE A 230 13.49 32.47 -11.64
CA PHE A 230 13.14 32.75 -10.26
C PHE A 230 12.33 31.59 -9.69
N ASP A 231 12.77 31.02 -8.57
CA ASP A 231 12.15 29.81 -7.99
C ASP A 231 10.91 30.10 -7.13
N GLY A 232 10.51 31.37 -7.01
CA GLY A 232 9.36 31.81 -6.22
C GLY A 232 9.64 31.97 -4.74
N LYS A 233 10.79 31.54 -4.21
CA LYS A 233 11.08 31.60 -2.78
C LYS A 233 11.68 32.97 -2.45
N ILE A 234 10.98 33.76 -1.64
CA ILE A 234 11.49 35.07 -1.20
C ILE A 234 12.23 34.92 0.12
N GLY A 235 11.60 34.25 1.10
CA GLY A 235 12.26 34.04 2.38
C GLY A 235 11.35 33.49 3.46
N ILE A 236 11.99 33.13 4.56
CA ILE A 236 11.35 32.74 5.82
C ILE A 236 11.99 33.59 6.91
N PHE A 237 11.20 34.42 7.57
CA PHE A 237 11.65 35.41 8.53
C PHE A 237 11.13 35.05 9.93
N PRO A 238 12.01 34.76 10.90
CA PRO A 238 11.58 34.47 12.27
C PRO A 238 11.09 35.74 12.97
N PHE A 239 9.98 35.66 13.71
CA PHE A 239 9.60 36.68 14.68
C PHE A 239 10.36 36.44 15.99
N VAL A 240 11.63 36.86 16.02
CA VAL A 240 12.51 36.72 17.19
C VAL A 240 13.17 38.05 17.52
N PHE A 241 13.40 38.29 18.81
CA PHE A 241 14.21 39.41 19.28
C PHE A 241 15.67 39.00 19.32
N LYS A 242 16.55 39.81 18.73
CA LYS A 242 18.00 39.62 18.83
C LYS A 242 18.48 40.30 20.11
N GLU A 243 18.78 39.50 21.13
CA GLU A 243 19.42 40.01 22.34
C GLU A 243 20.95 39.79 22.29
N PRO A 244 21.76 40.74 22.77
CA PRO A 244 23.19 40.53 22.93
C PRO A 244 23.46 39.40 23.92
N ALA A 245 24.48 38.61 23.64
CA ALA A 245 24.90 37.54 24.54
C ALA A 245 25.28 38.10 25.91
N LYS A 246 24.52 37.72 26.95
CA LYS A 246 24.73 38.21 28.33
C LYS A 246 26.01 37.66 28.98
N ARG A 247 26.57 36.57 28.45
CA ARG A 247 27.80 35.92 28.96
C ARG A 247 28.68 35.47 27.81
N SER A 248 29.99 35.53 28.02
CA SER A 248 30.97 34.97 27.10
C SER A 248 31.02 33.44 27.21
N SER A 249 31.19 32.78 26.09
CA SER A 249 31.40 31.33 25.96
C SER A 249 32.54 31.08 24.98
N LYS A 250 33.06 29.84 24.93
CA LYS A 250 34.13 29.43 24.01
C LYS A 250 33.85 29.77 22.54
N ASN A 251 32.58 29.81 22.15
CA ASN A 251 32.17 30.09 20.77
C ASN A 251 31.62 31.52 20.57
N ARG A 252 31.61 32.39 21.61
CA ARG A 252 30.94 33.71 21.53
C ARG A 252 31.37 34.66 22.64
N MET A 253 31.77 35.89 22.29
CA MET A 253 32.01 36.96 23.28
C MET A 253 30.70 37.57 23.80
N ALA A 254 30.72 38.04 25.05
CA ALA A 254 29.60 38.81 25.61
C ALA A 254 29.37 40.10 24.80
N GLY A 255 28.12 40.54 24.66
CA GLY A 255 27.77 41.77 23.93
C GLY A 255 27.51 41.60 22.43
N PHE A 256 27.87 40.45 21.83
CA PHE A 256 27.54 40.19 20.41
C PHE A 256 26.07 39.77 20.25
N ALA A 257 25.33 40.47 19.38
CA ALA A 257 23.96 40.12 19.02
C ALA A 257 23.91 38.85 18.16
N CYS A 258 23.00 37.93 18.50
CA CYS A 258 22.80 36.70 17.71
C CYS A 258 21.90 37.00 16.51
N ASN A 259 22.29 36.52 15.32
CA ASN A 259 21.45 36.54 14.12
C ASN A 259 20.36 35.46 14.17
#